data_AF-A0AB35QAQ0-F1
#
_entry.id   AF-A0AB35QAQ0-F1
#
_cell.length_a   1.000
_cell.length_b   1.000
_cell.length_c   1.000
_cell.angle_alpha   90.00
_cell.angle_beta   90.00
_cell.angle_gamma   90.00
#
_symmetry.space_group_name_H-M   'P 1'
#
loop_
_entity.id
_entity.type
_entity.pdbx_description
1 polymer ?
#
loop_
_entity_poly.entity_id
_entity_poly.type
_entity_poly.pdbx_seq_one_letter_code
_entity_poly.pdbx_strand_id
1 'polypeptide(L)'
;MPSTMTKAFVNCYTSANSYEEAIKKIINQFVYDGIYLDEIESPVYEMPVTSWQLHIQEEYKSLSSEMLSQSEFENEIKNGKVVYGIFSGFN
;
A
#
# COMPACT_ATOMS: atom_id res chain seq x y z
N MET A 1 -3.00 6.67 15.93
CA MET A 1 -2.11 5.63 16.49
C MET A 1 -2.24 5.59 17.99
N PRO A 2 -2.03 4.42 18.64
CA PRO A 2 -1.85 4.36 20.09
C PRO A 2 -0.76 5.34 20.53
N SER A 3 -0.93 5.98 21.68
CA SER A 3 0.00 7.00 22.20
C SER A 3 1.42 6.47 22.44
N THR A 4 1.59 5.14 22.44
CA THR A 4 2.88 4.48 22.63
C THR A 4 3.70 4.37 21.35
N MET A 5 3.11 4.57 20.16
CA MET A 5 3.78 4.44 18.86
C MET A 5 3.94 5.80 18.18
N THR A 6 5.07 6.01 17.51
CA THR A 6 5.47 7.31 16.92
C THR A 6 5.56 7.25 15.40
N LYS A 7 5.83 6.06 14.82
CA LYS A 7 5.95 5.83 13.38
C LYS A 7 5.20 4.57 12.94
N ALA A 8 4.97 4.44 11.64
CA ALA A 8 4.37 3.23 11.06
C ALA A 8 4.93 2.95 9.67
N PHE A 9 5.05 1.66 9.34
CA PHE A 9 5.30 1.19 7.98
C PHE A 9 4.00 0.77 7.32
N VAL A 10 3.88 1.06 6.02
CA VAL A 10 2.74 0.64 5.21
C VAL A 10 3.20 0.36 3.79
N ASN A 11 2.87 -0.83 3.27
CA ASN A 11 3.03 -1.12 1.85
C ASN A 11 1.95 -0.38 1.07
N CYS A 12 2.32 0.27 -0.03
CA CYS A 12 1.41 1.02 -0.87
C CYS A 12 1.38 0.39 -2.27
N TYR A 13 0.17 0.22 -2.81
CA TYR A 13 -0.04 -0.45 -4.10
C TYR A 13 -0.76 0.51 -5.05
N THR A 14 -0.25 0.68 -6.27
CA THR A 14 -0.88 1.51 -7.30
C THR A 14 -0.50 1.02 -8.70
N SER A 15 -1.29 1.37 -9.70
CA SER A 15 -0.92 1.21 -11.11
C SER A 15 -0.16 2.44 -11.61
N ALA A 16 0.92 2.22 -12.35
CA ALA A 16 1.69 3.28 -12.97
C ALA A 16 2.47 2.75 -14.17
N ASN A 17 2.82 3.64 -15.10
CA ASN A 17 3.66 3.30 -16.25
C ASN A 17 5.16 3.43 -15.95
N SER A 18 5.51 3.99 -14.78
CA SER A 18 6.88 4.16 -14.33
C SER A 18 6.95 4.24 -12.80
N TYR A 19 8.13 3.96 -12.26
CA TYR A 19 8.44 4.15 -10.84
C TYR A 19 8.12 5.57 -10.36
N GLU A 20 8.56 6.59 -11.11
CA GLU A 20 8.36 7.99 -10.72
C GLU A 20 6.86 8.36 -10.64
N GLU A 21 6.06 7.85 -11.57
CA GLU A 21 4.60 8.03 -11.55
C GLU A 21 3.97 7.33 -10.33
N ALA A 22 4.40 6.11 -10.00
CA ALA A 22 3.89 5.37 -8.83
C ALA A 22 4.17 6.15 -7.53
N ILE A 23 5.41 6.61 -7.35
CA ILE A 23 5.81 7.38 -6.18
C ILE A 23 5.02 8.68 -6.08
N LYS A 24 4.86 9.42 -7.19
CA LYS A 24 4.07 10.66 -7.20
C LYS A 24 2.61 10.44 -6.79
N LYS A 25 1.97 9.36 -7.27
CA LYS A 25 0.60 9.01 -6.87
C LYS A 25 0.49 8.75 -5.38
N ILE A 26 1.40 7.94 -4.83
CA ILE A 26 1.40 7.59 -3.41
C ILE A 26 1.65 8.82 -2.52
N ILE A 27 2.64 9.65 -2.86
CA ILE A 27 2.93 10.88 -2.11
C ILE A 27 1.72 11.84 -2.14
N ASN A 28 1.11 12.03 -3.31
CA ASN A 28 -0.07 12.89 -3.43
C ASN A 28 -1.25 12.36 -2.60
N GLN A 29 -1.46 11.04 -2.57
CA GLN A 29 -2.48 10.43 -1.73
C GLN A 29 -2.18 10.64 -0.24
N PHE A 30 -0.94 10.45 0.21
CA PHE A 30 -0.57 10.72 1.60
C PHE A 30 -0.80 12.18 2.01
N VAL A 31 -0.41 13.13 1.15
CA VAL A 31 -0.68 14.56 1.41
C VAL A 31 -2.17 14.83 1.51
N TYR A 32 -2.97 14.24 0.62
CA TYR A 32 -4.43 14.37 0.63
C TYR A 32 -5.05 13.79 1.92
N ASP A 33 -4.56 12.64 2.38
CA ASP A 33 -5.03 11.96 3.60
C ASP A 33 -4.43 12.54 4.90
N GLY A 34 -3.58 13.56 4.81
CA GLY A 34 -2.94 14.19 5.96
C GLY A 34 -1.86 13.32 6.63
N ILE A 35 -1.31 12.35 5.90
CA ILE A 35 -0.25 11.45 6.35
C ILE A 35 1.10 12.08 5.99
N TYR A 36 1.97 12.25 6.99
CA TYR A 36 3.32 12.72 6.78
C TYR A 36 4.26 11.56 6.47
N LEU A 37 4.86 11.58 5.28
CA LEU A 37 5.83 10.60 4.83
C LEU A 37 7.22 10.94 5.38
N ASP A 38 7.86 9.95 6.00
CA ASP A 38 9.25 10.07 6.48
C ASP A 38 10.24 9.56 5.42
N GLU A 39 10.09 8.29 5.01
CA GLU A 39 10.97 7.62 4.07
C GLU A 39 10.20 6.64 3.18
N ILE A 40 10.69 6.43 1.96
CA ILE A 40 10.23 5.37 1.07
C ILE A 40 11.32 4.31 1.01
N GLU A 41 11.03 3.11 1.52
CA GLU A 41 11.98 2.01 1.47
C GLU A 41 12.17 1.50 0.04
N SER A 42 13.43 1.23 -0.30
CA SER A 42 13.82 0.66 -1.59
C SER A 42 14.22 -0.81 -1.44
N PRO A 43 14.00 -1.65 -2.47
CA PRO A 43 13.46 -1.29 -3.78
C PRO A 43 11.92 -1.31 -3.81
N VAL A 44 11.33 -0.59 -4.77
CA VAL A 44 9.90 -0.73 -5.09
C VAL A 44 9.73 -1.90 -6.04
N TYR A 45 8.76 -2.74 -5.73
CA TYR A 45 8.48 -3.97 -6.45
C TYR A 45 7.29 -3.82 -7.39
N GLU A 46 7.33 -4.57 -8.48
CA GLU A 46 6.20 -4.76 -9.38
C GLU A 46 5.53 -6.10 -9.12
N MET A 47 4.21 -6.13 -9.25
CA MET A 47 3.42 -7.33 -9.06
C MET A 47 2.30 -7.38 -10.12
N PRO A 48 2.08 -8.54 -10.78
CA PRO A 48 0.90 -8.72 -11.62
C PRO A 48 -0.38 -8.51 -10.80
N VAL A 49 -1.34 -7.76 -11.34
CA VAL A 49 -2.58 -7.45 -10.61
C VAL A 49 -3.32 -8.71 -10.16
N THR A 50 -3.24 -9.79 -10.96
CA THR A 50 -3.84 -11.10 -10.70
C THR A 50 -3.21 -11.89 -9.55
N SER A 51 -2.07 -11.42 -9.02
CA SER A 51 -1.33 -12.07 -7.95
C SER A 51 -1.65 -11.53 -6.56
N TRP A 52 -2.57 -10.56 -6.45
CA TRP A 52 -2.89 -9.88 -5.19
C TRP A 52 -3.30 -10.84 -4.08
N GLN A 53 -4.18 -11.80 -4.36
CA GLN A 53 -4.65 -12.74 -3.34
C GLN A 53 -3.53 -13.61 -2.75
N LEU A 54 -2.56 -14.03 -3.57
CA LEU A 54 -1.40 -14.78 -3.12
C LEU A 54 -0.48 -13.88 -2.30
N HIS A 55 -0.19 -12.67 -2.81
CA HIS A 55 0.66 -11.68 -2.17
C HIS A 55 0.20 -11.34 -0.75
N ILE A 56 -1.08 -11.02 -0.54
CA ILE A 56 -1.58 -10.67 0.80
C ILE A 56 -1.56 -11.85 1.76
N GLN A 57 -1.69 -13.10 1.27
CA GLN A 57 -1.58 -14.29 2.10
C GLN A 57 -0.15 -14.51 2.58
N GLU A 58 0.84 -14.26 1.73
CA GLU A 58 2.26 -14.36 2.08
C GLU A 58 2.71 -13.22 3.01
N GLU A 59 2.34 -11.99 2.66
CA GLU A 59 2.76 -10.77 3.36
C GLU A 59 2.06 -10.61 4.72
N TYR A 60 0.73 -10.74 4.76
CA TYR A 60 -0.07 -10.42 5.95
C TYR A 60 -0.60 -11.65 6.70
N LYS A 61 -0.43 -12.86 6.15
CA LYS A 61 -0.80 -14.14 6.79
C LYS A 61 -2.24 -14.13 7.31
N SER A 62 -2.42 -14.20 8.63
CA SER A 62 -3.74 -14.21 9.27
C SER A 62 -4.53 -12.92 9.07
N LEU A 63 -3.86 -11.80 8.77
CA LEU A 63 -4.51 -10.52 8.52
C LEU A 63 -4.88 -10.32 7.05
N SER A 64 -4.59 -11.29 6.18
CA SER A 64 -4.98 -11.23 4.77
C SER A 64 -6.49 -11.11 4.55
N SER A 65 -7.32 -11.54 5.51
CA SER A 65 -8.77 -11.38 5.47
C SER A 65 -9.25 -9.95 5.66
N GLU A 66 -8.42 -9.06 6.21
CA GLU A 66 -8.72 -7.63 6.41
C GLU A 66 -8.41 -6.80 5.16
N MET A 67 -7.83 -7.44 4.15
CA MET A 67 -7.45 -6.81 2.88
C MET A 67 -8.57 -6.96 1.84
N LEU A 68 -8.53 -6.13 0.80
CA LEU A 68 -9.44 -6.22 -0.34
C LEU A 68 -9.40 -7.61 -0.98
N SER A 69 -10.55 -8.09 -1.46
CA SER A 69 -10.57 -9.25 -2.35
C SER A 69 -9.84 -8.97 -3.66
N GLN A 70 -9.44 -10.02 -4.38
CA GLN A 70 -8.82 -9.93 -5.71
C GLN A 70 -9.59 -8.99 -6.67
N SER A 71 -10.91 -9.14 -6.74
CA SER A 71 -11.76 -8.33 -7.63
C SER A 71 -11.86 -6.87 -7.20
N GLU A 72 -11.91 -6.59 -5.89
CA GLU A 72 -11.96 -5.23 -5.38
C GLU A 72 -10.64 -4.52 -5.63
N PHE A 73 -9.52 -5.18 -5.32
CA PHE A 73 -8.19 -4.66 -5.61
C PHE A 73 -8.02 -4.33 -7.08
N GLU A 74 -8.39 -5.24 -7.99
CA GLU A 74 -8.35 -4.99 -9.43
C GLU A 74 -9.17 -3.78 -9.84
N ASN A 75 -10.36 -3.60 -9.27
CA ASN A 75 -11.21 -2.44 -9.56
C ASN A 75 -10.56 -1.14 -9.06
N GLU A 76 -10.03 -1.12 -7.84
CA GLU A 76 -9.37 0.05 -7.26
C GLU A 76 -8.13 0.46 -8.06
N ILE A 77 -7.29 -0.51 -8.44
CA ILE A 77 -6.09 -0.28 -9.23
C ILE A 77 -6.43 0.18 -10.66
N LYS A 78 -7.49 -0.37 -11.29
CA LYS A 78 -7.99 0.08 -12.60
C LYS A 78 -8.53 1.52 -12.55
N ASN A 79 -9.12 1.91 -11.43
CA ASN A 79 -9.60 3.28 -11.20
C ASN A 79 -8.49 4.25 -10.78
N GLY A 80 -7.23 3.81 -10.79
CA GLY A 80 -6.07 4.65 -10.49
C GLY A 80 -5.93 5.02 -9.02
N LYS A 81 -6.59 4.29 -8.12
CA LYS A 81 -6.48 4.54 -6.68
C LYS A 81 -5.16 4.00 -6.12
N VAL A 82 -4.80 4.51 -4.94
CA VAL A 82 -3.75 3.94 -4.11
C VAL A 82 -4.41 3.06 -3.07
N VAL A 83 -4.00 1.80 -3.01
CA VAL A 83 -4.44 0.84 -2.00
C VAL A 83 -3.36 0.74 -0.93
N TYR A 84 -3.76 0.90 0.33
CA TYR A 84 -2.88 0.72 1.48
C TYR A 84 -2.91 -0.71 2.00
N GLY A 85 -1.73 -1.19 2.36
CA GLY A 85 -1.53 -2.34 3.22
C GLY A 85 -1.92 -2.05 4.67
N ILE A 86 -1.58 -3.00 5.53
CA ILE A 86 -1.75 -2.84 6.98
C ILE A 86 -0.67 -1.91 7.52
N PHE A 87 -1.09 -0.92 8.30
CA PHE A 87 -0.17 -0.04 9.02
C PHE A 87 0.45 -0.77 10.21
N SER A 88 1.75 -1.01 10.14
CA SER A 88 2.54 -1.62 11.21
C SER A 88 3.24 -0.54 12.03
N GLY A 89 2.67 -0.20 13.18
CA GLY A 89 3.18 0.84 14.07
C GLY A 89 4.38 0.38 14.90
N PHE A 90 5.33 1.28 15.11
CA PHE A 90 6.54 1.09 15.91
C PHE A 90 6.97 2.40 16.62
N ASN A 91 8.04 2.30 17.40
CA ASN A 91 8.57 3.40 18.24
C ASN A 91 9.88 3.96 17.70
#